data_AF-A0A7S8CBX1-F1
#
_entry.id   AF-A0A7S8CBX1-F1
#
_cell.length_a   1.000
_cell.length_b   1.000
_cell.length_c   1.000
_cell.angle_alpha   90.00
_cell.angle_beta   90.00
_cell.angle_gamma   90.00
#
_symmetry.space_group_name_H-M   'P 1'
#
loop_
_entity.id
_entity.type
_entity.pdbx_description
1 polymer ?
#
loop_
_entity_poly.entity_id
_entity_poly.type
_entity_poly.pdbx_seq_one_letter_code
_entity_poly.pdbx_strand_id
1 'polypeptide(L)' 'MQRVDESQNKQDVRRSYLTDWLIKHQFIKHPDGRQLFELSLVELEQNYIHLRCQKGKQLAIRQSEDRFKFVAVN' A
#
# COMPACT_ATOMS: atom_id res chain seq x y z
N MET A 1 28.99 24.73 1.22
CA MET A 1 28.38 23.76 0.29
C MET A 1 28.17 22.45 1.07
N GLN A 2 26.99 22.26 1.67
CA GLN A 2 26.66 21.04 2.40
C GLN A 2 26.39 19.93 1.37
N ARG A 3 27.08 18.80 1.49
CA ARG A 3 26.77 17.57 0.74
C ARG A 3 25.43 17.07 1.27
N VAL A 4 24.34 17.48 0.64
CA VAL A 4 23.04 16.85 0.89
C VAL A 4 23.20 15.42 0.39
N ASP A 5 23.21 14.48 1.32
CA ASP A 5 23.41 13.06 1.07
C ASP A 5 22.31 12.56 0.13
N GLU A 6 22.66 12.19 -1.11
CA GLU A 6 21.72 11.68 -2.12
C GLU A 6 20.92 10.46 -1.62
N SER A 7 21.46 9.72 -0.64
CA SER A 7 20.77 8.61 0.03
C SER A 7 19.54 9.09 0.80
N GLN A 8 19.66 10.21 1.51
CA GLN A 8 18.55 10.79 2.28
C GLN A 8 17.40 11.21 1.36
N ASN A 9 17.72 11.83 0.22
CA ASN A 9 16.73 12.24 -0.77
C ASN A 9 15.94 11.03 -1.33
N LYS A 10 16.61 9.89 -1.57
CA LYS A 10 15.92 8.67 -2.04
C LYS A 10 14.97 8.09 -0.99
N GLN A 11 15.36 8.13 0.28
CA GLN A 11 14.50 7.66 1.37
C GLN A 11 13.27 8.55 1.54
N ASP A 12 13.45 9.87 1.44
CA ASP A 12 12.35 10.84 1.57
C ASP A 12 11.34 10.70 0.42
N VAL A 13 11.83 10.57 -0.82
CA VAL A 13 10.98 10.31 -2.00
C VAL A 13 10.19 9.00 -1.82
N ARG A 14 10.86 7.92 -1.38
CA ARG A 14 10.21 6.63 -1.15
C ARG A 14 9.16 6.71 -0.03
N ARG A 15 9.47 7.43 1.06
CA ARG A 15 8.57 7.65 2.18
C ARG A 15 7.31 8.41 1.75
N SER A 16 7.48 9.49 0.98
CA SER A 16 6.35 10.26 0.44
C SER A 16 5.47 9.39 -0.44
N TYR A 17 6.06 8.66 -1.40
CA TYR A 17 5.33 7.75 -2.28
C TYR A 17 4.49 6.72 -1.51
N LEU A 18 5.08 6.05 -0.52
CA LEU A 18 4.39 5.03 0.28
C LEU A 18 3.25 5.66 1.08
N THR A 19 3.48 6.81 1.69
CA THR A 19 2.48 7.53 2.49
C THR A 19 1.30 7.95 1.62
N ASP A 20 1.55 8.58 0.47
CA ASP A 20 0.51 9.03 -0.45
C ASP A 20 -0.32 7.85 -0.97
N TRP A 21 0.35 6.74 -1.30
CA TRP A 21 -0.34 5.53 -1.76
C TRP A 21 -1.25 4.95 -0.68
N LEU A 22 -0.76 4.84 0.56
CA LEU A 22 -1.52 4.32 1.71
C LEU A 22 -2.72 5.21 2.03
N ILE A 23 -2.55 6.55 2.04
CA ILE A 23 -3.64 7.51 2.24
C ILE A 23 -4.70 7.38 1.14
N LYS A 24 -4.28 7.32 -0.13
CA LYS A 24 -5.18 7.12 -1.28
C LYS A 24 -6.00 5.83 -1.15
N HIS A 25 -5.47 4.85 -0.42
CA HIS A 25 -6.08 3.56 -0.18
C HIS A 25 -6.80 3.48 1.18
N GLN A 26 -7.07 4.63 1.81
CA GLN A 26 -7.77 4.78 3.09
C GLN A 26 -7.05 4.14 4.29
N PHE A 27 -5.76 3.83 4.16
CA PHE A 27 -4.93 3.39 5.28
C PHE A 27 -4.28 4.62 5.93
N ILE A 28 -4.99 5.23 6.89
CA ILE A 28 -4.59 6.52 7.52
C ILE A 28 -3.88 6.30 8.86
N LYS A 29 -4.22 5.21 9.55
CA LYS A 29 -3.74 4.90 10.90
C LYS A 29 -3.34 3.44 10.98
N HIS A 30 -2.19 3.18 11.59
CA HIS A 30 -1.75 1.83 11.86
C HIS A 30 -2.61 1.19 12.97
N PRO A 31 -2.81 -0.14 12.97
CA PRO A 31 -3.66 -0.81 13.96
C PRO A 31 -3.26 -0.61 15.43
N ASP A 32 -1.99 -0.30 15.69
CA ASP A 32 -1.48 0.01 17.04
C ASP A 32 -1.82 1.44 17.50
N GLY A 33 -2.49 2.23 16.66
CA GLY A 33 -2.87 3.59 16.99
C GLY A 33 -1.87 4.66 16.51
N ARG A 34 -0.77 4.31 15.85
CA ARG A 34 0.17 5.28 15.29
C ARG A 34 -0.30 5.85 13.94
N GLN A 35 0.08 7.11 13.68
CA GLN A 35 -0.12 7.76 12.39
C GLN A 35 0.99 7.36 11.39
N LEU A 36 0.74 7.48 10.09
CA LEU A 36 1.71 7.05 9.06
C LEU A 36 3.07 7.76 9.17
N PHE A 37 3.08 9.04 9.53
CA PHE A 37 4.34 9.79 9.68
C PHE A 37 5.14 9.34 10.91
N GLU A 38 4.53 8.62 11.86
CA GLU A 38 5.18 8.05 13.03
C GLU A 38 5.77 6.66 12.74
N LEU A 39 5.48 6.09 11.55
CA LEU A 39 6.03 4.81 11.12
C LEU A 39 7.43 4.97 10.54
N SER A 40 8.28 3.96 10.75
CA SER A 40 9.54 3.81 10.03
C SER A 40 9.29 3.52 8.56
N LEU A 41 10.31 3.75 7.72
CA LEU A 41 10.21 3.44 6.29
C LEU A 41 9.90 1.94 6.06
N VAL A 42 10.49 1.05 6.86
CA VAL A 42 10.24 -0.40 6.80
C VAL A 42 8.79 -0.74 7.11
N GLU A 43 8.20 -0.11 8.14
CA GLU A 43 6.79 -0.32 8.48
C GLU A 43 5.86 0.19 7.36
N LEU A 44 6.18 1.34 6.74
CA LEU A 44 5.41 1.84 5.58
C LEU A 44 5.47 0.86 4.41
N GLU A 45 6.64 0.28 4.13
CA GLU A 45 6.81 -0.73 3.08
C GLU A 45 6.04 -2.02 3.36
N GLN A 46 6.05 -2.51 4.60
CA GLN A 46 5.31 -3.69 5.01
C GLN A 46 3.80 -3.48 4.84
N ASN A 47 3.27 -2.34 5.30
CA ASN A 47 1.86 -2.00 5.15
C ASN A 47 1.46 -1.87 3.67
N TYR A 48 2.32 -1.26 2.86
CA TYR A 48 2.12 -1.17 1.41
C TYR A 48 2.03 -2.55 0.75
N ILE A 49 3.00 -3.43 1.02
CA ILE A 49 3.02 -4.81 0.48
C ILE A 49 1.77 -5.56 0.92
N HIS A 50 1.42 -5.48 2.20
CA HIS A 50 0.25 -6.15 2.76
C HIS A 50 -1.04 -5.74 2.02
N LEU A 51 -1.28 -4.43 1.87
CA LEU A 51 -2.49 -3.92 1.24
C LEU A 51 -2.51 -4.21 -0.27
N ARG A 52 -1.36 -4.17 -0.95
CA ARG A 52 -1.22 -4.61 -2.36
C ARG A 52 -1.61 -6.08 -2.53
N CYS A 53 -1.13 -6.95 -1.65
CA CYS A 53 -1.47 -8.38 -1.65
C CYS A 53 -2.96 -8.62 -1.39
N GLN A 54 -3.55 -7.93 -0.41
CA GLN A 54 -4.99 -8.04 -0.13
C GLN A 54 -5.83 -7.61 -1.34
N LYS A 55 -5.50 -6.49 -1.97
CA LYS A 55 -6.21 -6.03 -3.18
C LYS A 55 -6.04 -7.01 -4.35
N GLY A 56 -4.85 -7.56 -4.54
CA GLY A 56 -4.61 -8.60 -5.55
C GLY A 56 -5.50 -9.82 -5.35
N LYS A 57 -5.62 -10.29 -4.10
CA LYS A 57 -6.52 -11.41 -3.74
C LYS A 57 -7.99 -11.07 -3.98
N GLN A 58 -8.44 -9.87 -3.59
CA GLN A 58 -9.82 -9.43 -3.83
C GLN A 58 -10.15 -9.36 -5.34
N LEU A 59 -9.23 -8.88 -6.17
CA LEU A 59 -9.40 -8.87 -7.62
C LEU A 59 -9.49 -10.29 -8.19
N ALA A 60 -8.64 -11.21 -7.73
CA ALA A 60 -8.69 -12.61 -8.15
C ALA A 60 -10.03 -13.28 -7.78
N ILE A 61 -10.56 -13.01 -6.57
CA ILE A 61 -11.85 -13.52 -6.13
C ILE A 61 -12.99 -12.96 -6.99
N ARG A 62 -13.04 -11.64 -7.20
CA ARG A 62 -14.10 -11.01 -8.02
C ARG A 62 -14.13 -11.54 -9.45
N GLN A 63 -12.95 -11.77 -10.07
CA GLN A 63 -12.87 -12.36 -11.40
C GLN A 63 -13.38 -13.81 -11.45
N SER A 64 -13.27 -14.56 -10.35
CA SER A 64 -13.83 -15.91 -10.28
C SER A 64 -15.36 -15.89 -10.18
N GLU A 65 -15.93 -15.00 -9.36
CA GLU A 65 -17.39 -14.86 -9.19
C GLU A 65 -18.10 -14.41 -10.48
N ASP A 66 -17.50 -13.46 -11.22
CA ASP A 66 -18.07 -13.02 -12.50
C ASP A 66 -18.07 -14.17 -13.52
N ARG A 67 -17.06 -15.06 -13.50
CA ARG A 67 -17.00 -16.22 -14.39
C ARG A 67 -18.10 -17.26 -14.10
N PHE A 68 -18.52 -17.42 -12.84
CA PHE A 68 -19.59 -18.35 -12.45
C PHE A 68 -21.00 -17.84 -12.79
N LYS A 69 -21.21 -16.52 -12.86
CA LYS A 69 -22.52 -15.95 -13.24
C LYS A 69 -22.90 -16.20 -14.70
N PHE A 70 -21.92 -16.39 -15.59
CA PHE A 70 -22.18 -16.71 -17.00
C PHE A 70 -22.50 -18.20 -17.25
N VAL A 71 -22.23 -19.10 -16.30
CA VAL A 71 -22.50 -20.54 -16.47
C VAL A 71 -23.91 -20.92 -15.98
N ALA A 72 -24.52 -20.11 -15.10
CA ALA A 72 -25.86 -20.35 -14.57
C ALA A 72 -27.01 -19.83 -15.46
N VAL A 73 -26.70 -19.36 -16.68
CA VAL A 73 -27.68 -18.98 -17.70
C VAL A 73 -27.45 -19.87 -18.92
N ASN A 74 -27.83 -21.15 -18.82
CA ASN A 74 -28.07 -22.06 -19.94
C ASN A 74 -29.04 -23.16 -19.48
#